data_AF-A0A7V0R3V6-F1
#
_entry.id   AF-A0A7V0R3V6-F1
#
_cell.length_a   1.000
_cell.length_b   1.000
_cell.length_c   1.000
_cell.angle_alpha   90.00
_cell.angle_beta   90.00
_cell.angle_gamma   90.00
#
_symmetry.space_group_name_H-M   'P 1'
#
loop_
_entity.id
_entity.type
_entity.pdbx_description
1 polymer ?
#
loop_
_entity_poly.entity_id
_entity_poly.type
_entity_poly.pdbx_seq_one_letter_code
_entity_poly.pdbx_strand_id
1 'polypeptide(L)' 'MLIYIFKRHLEMIPTLFGITLISFLIIQLAPGKPTDVLTELNPKMTPEAREKLEKMYHLDKPVIVRYGLWL' A
#
# COMPACT_ATOMS: atom_id res chain seq x y z
N MET A 1 -30.89 -0.70 -20.92
CA MET A 1 -30.24 -1.66 -19.98
C MET A 1 -28.73 -1.48 -19.90
N LEU A 2 -27.99 -1.38 -21.01
CA LEU A 2 -26.52 -1.15 -21.01
C LEU A 2 -26.06 0.08 -20.22
N ILE A 3 -26.72 1.24 -20.40
CA ILE A 3 -26.41 2.47 -19.66
C ILE A 3 -26.59 2.30 -18.14
N TYR A 4 -27.61 1.54 -17.73
CA TYR A 4 -27.87 1.25 -16.33
C TYR A 4 -26.78 0.34 -15.73
N ILE A 5 -26.32 -0.66 -16.49
CA ILE A 5 -25.21 -1.53 -16.09
C ILE A 5 -23.93 -0.70 -15.95
N PHE A 6 -23.59 0.14 -16.94
CA PHE A 6 -22.42 1.01 -16.87
C PHE A 6 -22.47 1.98 -15.70
N LYS A 7 -23.62 2.63 -15.46
CA LYS A 7 -23.80 3.56 -14.35
C LYS A 7 -23.59 2.87 -13.00
N ARG A 8 -24.12 1.65 -12.84
CA ARG A 8 -23.93 0.85 -11.63
C ARG A 8 -22.47 0.45 -11.39
N HIS A 9 -21.73 0.12 -12.45
CA HIS A 9 -20.29 -0.17 -12.32
C HIS A 9 -19.48 1.09 -12.02
N LEU A 10 -19.87 2.23 -12.61
CA LEU A 10 -19.23 3.52 -12.36
C LEU A 10 -19.43 3.97 -10.91
N GLU A 11 -20.58 3.68 -10.30
CA GLU A 11 -20.86 3.95 -8.87
C GLU A 11 -20.03 3.04 -7.93
N MET A 12 -19.65 1.84 -8.38
CA MET A 12 -18.79 0.94 -7.59
C MET A 12 -17.34 1.41 -7.55
N ILE A 13 -16.84 2.06 -8.60
CA ILE A 13 -15.44 2.52 -8.69
C ILE A 13 -15.07 3.48 -7.53
N PRO A 14 -15.84 4.55 -7.22
CA PRO A 14 -15.59 5.41 -6.07
C PRO A 14 -15.61 4.66 -4.74
N THR A 15 -16.51 3.68 -4.61
CA THR A 15 -16.64 2.90 -3.38
C THR A 15 -15.41 2.03 -3.16
N LEU A 16 -14.97 1.31 -4.21
CA LEU A 16 -13.73 0.53 -4.18
C LEU A 16 -12.52 1.43 -3.92
N PHE A 17 -12.44 2.57 -4.61
CA PHE A 17 -11.38 3.55 -4.40
C PHE A 17 -11.37 4.07 -2.96
N GLY A 18 -12.53 4.39 -2.39
CA GLY A 18 -12.65 4.79 -0.98
C GLY A 18 -12.14 3.72 -0.01
N ILE A 19 -12.52 2.46 -0.21
CA ILE A 19 -12.05 1.33 0.62
C ILE A 19 -10.54 1.17 0.51
N THR A 20 -9.99 1.24 -0.70
CA THR A 20 -8.54 1.15 -0.93
C THR A 20 -7.78 2.28 -0.24
N LEU A 21 -8.26 3.51 -0.35
CA LEU A 21 -7.65 4.69 0.26
C LEU A 21 -7.68 4.59 1.78
N ILE A 22 -8.81 4.20 2.37
CA ILE A 22 -8.94 4.01 3.82
C ILE A 22 -8.00 2.90 4.30
N SER A 23 -7.95 1.77 3.60
CA SER A 23 -7.07 0.65 3.94
C SER A 23 -5.60 1.07 3.91
N PHE A 24 -5.20 1.80 2.87
CA PHE A 24 -3.85 2.34 2.73
C PHE A 24 -3.51 3.34 3.85
N LEU A 25 -4.43 4.25 4.20
CA LEU A 25 -4.25 5.18 5.30
C LEU A 25 -4.10 4.46 6.65
N ILE A 26 -4.91 3.43 6.92
CA ILE A 26 -4.81 2.65 8.16
C ILE A 26 -3.43 1.99 8.27
N ILE A 27 -2.94 1.37 7.20
CA ILE A 27 -1.62 0.74 7.17
C ILE A 27 -0.51 1.77 7.39
N GLN A 28 -0.67 2.98 6.86
CA GLN A 28 0.33 4.03 6.99
C GLN A 28 0.31 4.75 8.34
N LEU A 29 -0.84 4.77 9.01
CA LEU A 29 -0.98 5.27 10.38
C LEU A 29 -0.50 4.25 11.41
N ALA A 30 -0.35 2.98 11.03
CA ALA A 30 0.24 1.99 11.91
C ALA A 30 1.68 2.38 12.29
N PRO A 31 2.04 2.31 13.57
CA PRO A 31 3.39 2.64 14.01
C PRO A 31 4.39 1.60 13.50
N GLY A 32 5.46 2.05 12.86
CA GLY A 32 6.52 1.22 12.26
C GLY A 32 6.41 1.08 10.74
N LYS A 33 7.49 0.63 10.09
CA LYS A 33 7.46 0.28 8.66
C LYS A 33 6.94 -1.16 8.49
N PRO A 34 6.22 -1.47 7.40
CA PRO A 34 5.80 -2.85 7.09
C PRO A 34 6.97 -3.86 7.08
N THR A 35 8.17 -3.38 6.75
CA THR A 35 9.41 -4.16 6.75
C THR A 35 10.05 -4.30 8.13
N ASP A 36 9.66 -3.51 9.13
CA ASP A 36 10.23 -3.60 10.47
C ASP A 36 9.86 -4.93 11.11
N VAL A 37 8.62 -5.39 10.95
CA VAL A 37 8.19 -6.74 11.40
C VAL A 37 9.07 -7.84 10.81
N LEU A 38 9.41 -7.75 9.52
CA LEU A 38 10.25 -8.75 8.85
C LEU A 38 11.72 -8.67 9.27
N THR A 39 12.19 -7.47 9.63
CA THR A 39 13.61 -7.25 9.94
C THR A 39 13.93 -7.31 11.44
N GLU A 40 12.95 -7.14 12.32
CA GLU A 40 13.08 -7.34 13.77
C GLU A 40 13.05 -8.83 14.14
N LEU A 41 12.29 -9.65 13.40
CA LEU A 41 12.21 -11.09 13.61
C LEU A 41 13.46 -11.86 13.13
N ASN A 42 14.37 -11.21 12.40
CA ASN A 42 15.54 -11.86 11.82
C ASN A 42 16.85 -11.31 12.40
N PRO A 43 17.46 -11.99 13.39
CA PRO A 43 18.67 -11.52 14.07
C PRO A 43 19.93 -11.46 13.19
N LYS A 44 19.87 -11.94 11.94
CA LYS A 44 20.97 -11.86 10.95
C LYS A 44 20.82 -10.68 9.99
N MET A 45 19.82 -9.81 10.18
CA MET A 45 19.57 -8.71 9.25
C MET A 45 20.66 -7.64 9.31
N THR A 46 21.45 -7.54 8.25
CA THR A 46 22.44 -6.47 8.09
C THR A 46 21.76 -5.17 7.65
N PRO A 47 22.33 -3.99 7.98
CA PRO A 47 21.80 -2.70 7.56
C PRO A 47 21.59 -2.58 6.04
N GLU A 48 22.51 -3.16 5.25
CA GLU A 48 22.44 -3.15 3.78
C GLU A 48 21.26 -3.96 3.24
N ALA A 49 20.97 -5.12 3.85
CA ALA A 49 19.82 -5.90 3.43
C ALA A 49 18.50 -5.20 3.81
N ARG A 50 18.48 -4.38 4.88
CA ARG A 50 17.30 -3.57 5.26
C ARG A 50 17.03 -2.52 4.18
N GLU A 51 18.06 -1.80 3.76
CA GLU A 51 17.94 -0.80 2.69
C GLU A 51 17.48 -1.42 1.37
N LYS A 52 17.99 -2.62 1.04
CA LYS A 52 17.56 -3.35 -0.15
C LYS A 52 16.09 -3.78 -0.08
N LEU A 53 15.61 -4.20 1.09
CA LEU A 53 14.21 -4.50 1.33
C LEU A 53 13.34 -3.25 1.22
N GLU A 54 13.75 -2.14 1.82
CA GLU A 54 13.01 -0.87 1.73
C GLU A 54 12.84 -0.41 0.28
N LYS A 55 13.90 -0.51 -0.53
CA LYS A 55 13.86 -0.22 -1.97
C LYS A 55 12.97 -1.18 -2.75
N MET A 56 13.01 -2.49 -2.43
CA MET A 56 12.14 -3.49 -3.06
C MET A 56 10.66 -3.24 -2.79
N TYR A 57 10.31 -2.84 -1.57
CA TYR A 57 8.93 -2.50 -1.19
C TYR A 57 8.56 -1.05 -1.48
N HIS A 58 9.45 -0.29 -2.15
CA HIS A 58 9.23 1.12 -2.53
C HIS A 58 8.89 2.03 -1.35
N LEU A 59 9.39 1.68 -0.15
CA LEU A 59 9.18 2.43 1.08
C LEU A 59 9.94 3.77 1.07
N ASP A 60 10.94 3.89 0.21
CA ASP A 60 11.69 5.11 -0.08
C ASP A 60 10.88 6.14 -0.89
N LYS A 61 9.78 5.74 -1.53
CA LYS A 61 9.03 6.61 -2.45
C LYS A 61 8.00 7.49 -1.73
N PRO A 62 7.60 8.63 -2.35
CA PRO A 62 6.52 9.47 -1.85
C PRO A 62 5.22 8.68 -1.67
N VAL A 63 4.39 9.12 -0.72
CA VAL A 63 3.13 8.45 -0.34
C VAL A 63 2.19 8.25 -1.54
N ILE A 64 2.08 9.26 -2.41
CA ILE A 64 1.28 9.18 -3.64
C ILE A 64 1.77 8.04 -4.55
N VAL A 65 3.08 7.87 -4.67
CA VAL A 65 3.67 6.83 -5.54
C VAL A 65 3.45 5.45 -4.93
N ARG A 66 3.56 5.32 -3.60
CA ARG A 66 3.24 4.08 -2.88
C ARG A 66 1.77 3.69 -3.03
N TYR A 67 0.85 4.65 -2.98
CA TYR A 67 -0.57 4.38 -3.21
C TYR A 67 -0.82 3.92 -4.65
N GLY A 68 -0.19 4.56 -5.64
CA GLY A 68 -0.30 4.16 -7.05
C GLY A 68 0.34 2.80 -7.37
N LEU A 69 1.36 2.37 -6.61
CA LEU A 69 1.96 1.03 -6.71
C LEU A 69 1.14 -0.04 -5.97
N TRP A 70 0.26 0.37 -5.08
CA TRP A 70 -0.58 -0.51 -4.25
C TRP A 70 -1.94 -0.80 -4.93
N LEU A 71 -2.49 0.16 -5.67
CA LEU A 71 -3.67 0.00 -6.53
C LEU A 71 -3.39 -0.96 -7.71
#